data_AF-A0A920TDL5-F1
#
_entry.id   AF-A0A920TDL5-F1
#
_cell.length_a   1.000
_cell.length_b   1.000
_cell.length_c   1.000
_cell.angle_alpha   90.00
_cell.angle_beta   90.00
_cell.angle_gamma   90.00
#
_symmetry.space_group_name_H-M   'P 1'
#
loop_
_entity.id
_entity.type
_entity.pdbx_description
1 polymer ?
#
loop_
_entity_poly.entity_id
_entity_poly.type
_entity_poly.pdbx_seq_one_letter_code
_entity_poly.pdbx_strand_id
1 'polypeptide(L)'
;MSSVKMRRFRPFQKLLDELDLGLKTLNGQLEPLFFGAPTGVGKTYIVKKLAEFMFGSEDAMIRLDMSEFMERHAVARLVGAPPGYIGYDEGGQLTEAVRRKSYSVILLDEIEKAHPEVFNILLQIFDDGHLTDSKGRKVDFRNTLIVMTSNIGSDLIRQDRSLGFNARTEGAQTEQEAYNRMKNNVLDEVKVFFRPEFLNRVDGTVVFHALSREQWKT
;
A
#
# COMPACT_ATOMS: atom_id res chain seq x y z
N MET A 1 -0.93 -28.51 7.97
CA MET A 1 0.32 -27.74 7.78
C MET A 1 0.59 -26.93 9.04
N SER A 2 1.78 -27.07 9.60
CA SER A 2 2.07 -27.03 11.04
C SER A 2 2.32 -25.65 11.67
N SER A 3 1.94 -25.56 12.96
CA SER A 3 2.17 -24.53 13.99
C SER A 3 3.61 -23.95 14.12
N VAL A 4 4.57 -24.46 13.34
CA VAL A 4 5.97 -24.03 13.31
C VAL A 4 6.17 -22.70 12.56
N LYS A 5 5.30 -22.35 11.59
CA LYS A 5 5.38 -21.04 10.91
C LYS A 5 5.09 -19.87 11.86
N MET A 6 4.17 -20.04 12.82
CA MET A 6 3.72 -18.97 13.72
C MET A 6 4.78 -18.44 14.70
N ARG A 7 5.82 -19.24 15.02
CA ARG A 7 6.84 -18.84 16.01
C ARG A 7 7.85 -17.81 15.50
N ARG A 8 8.00 -17.65 14.18
CA ARG A 8 8.89 -16.63 13.57
C ARG A 8 8.26 -15.22 13.53
N PHE A 9 6.99 -15.07 13.93
CA PHE A 9 6.24 -13.82 13.75
C PHE A 9 6.25 -12.89 14.96
N ARG A 10 6.70 -13.28 16.16
CA ARG A 10 6.43 -12.48 17.38
C ARG A 10 6.92 -11.01 17.37
N PRO A 11 8.17 -10.69 16.96
CA PRO A 11 8.64 -9.30 16.95
C PRO A 11 7.93 -8.43 15.90
N PHE A 12 7.45 -9.03 14.82
CA PHE A 12 6.80 -8.30 13.73
C PHE A 12 5.29 -8.32 13.82
N GLN A 13 4.69 -9.35 14.42
CA GLN A 13 3.31 -9.27 14.89
C GLN A 13 3.19 -8.07 15.83
N LYS A 14 4.20 -7.84 16.69
CA LYS A 14 4.27 -6.61 17.48
C LYS A 14 4.37 -5.35 16.61
N LEU A 15 5.18 -5.31 15.55
CA LEU A 15 5.22 -4.18 14.61
C LEU A 15 3.89 -3.98 13.87
N LEU A 16 3.24 -5.06 13.45
CA LEU A 16 1.94 -5.05 12.81
C LEU A 16 0.87 -4.58 13.80
N ASP A 17 0.87 -5.08 15.04
CA ASP A 17 -0.02 -4.66 16.11
C ASP A 17 0.24 -3.17 16.48
N GLU A 18 1.50 -2.72 16.51
CA GLU A 18 1.91 -1.31 16.69
C GLU A 18 1.44 -0.43 15.53
N LEU A 19 1.35 -0.99 14.32
CA LEU A 19 0.82 -0.32 13.13
C LEU A 19 -0.69 -0.55 12.92
N ASP A 20 -1.36 -1.25 13.83
CA ASP A 20 -2.77 -1.68 13.74
C ASP A 20 -3.10 -2.44 12.42
N LEU A 21 -2.15 -3.25 11.95
CA LEU A 21 -2.19 -4.03 10.73
C LEU A 21 -2.55 -5.50 10.99
N GLY A 22 -3.79 -5.88 10.71
CA GLY A 22 -4.16 -7.29 10.59
C GLY A 22 -3.75 -7.84 9.23
N LEU A 23 -2.73 -8.72 9.15
CA LEU A 23 -2.45 -9.45 7.91
C LEU A 23 -3.51 -10.53 7.71
N LYS A 24 -4.59 -10.16 7.04
CA LYS A 24 -5.68 -11.05 6.65
C LYS A 24 -5.47 -11.57 5.24
N THR A 25 -6.21 -12.61 4.91
CA THR A 25 -6.21 -13.21 3.58
C THR A 25 -7.62 -13.33 3.04
N LEU A 26 -7.85 -12.80 1.84
CA LEU A 26 -9.08 -12.99 1.06
C LEU A 26 -8.78 -13.95 -0.09
N ASN A 27 -9.60 -15.00 -0.25
CA ASN A 27 -9.43 -15.99 -1.33
C ASN A 27 -8.02 -16.63 -1.43
N GLY A 28 -7.28 -16.68 -0.31
CA GLY A 28 -5.91 -17.21 -0.26
C GLY A 28 -4.81 -16.23 -0.70
N GLN A 29 -5.15 -14.96 -0.91
CA GLN A 29 -4.23 -13.85 -1.15
C GLN A 29 -4.18 -12.93 0.06
N LEU A 30 -3.02 -12.33 0.33
CA LEU A 30 -2.89 -11.30 1.35
C LEU A 30 -3.71 -10.06 0.97
N GLU A 31 -4.51 -9.56 1.91
CA GLU A 31 -5.30 -8.35 1.65
C GLU A 31 -4.37 -7.13 1.46
N PRO A 32 -4.70 -6.24 0.50
CA PRO A 32 -3.89 -5.07 0.23
C PRO A 32 -3.96 -4.06 1.37
N LEU A 33 -2.85 -3.36 1.60
CA LEU A 33 -2.70 -2.33 2.62
C LEU A 33 -2.64 -0.94 1.99
N PHE A 34 -3.21 0.06 2.67
CA PHE A 34 -3.19 1.45 2.23
C PHE A 34 -2.56 2.35 3.29
N PHE A 35 -1.52 3.09 2.92
CA PHE A 35 -0.71 3.92 3.79
C PHE A 35 -0.95 5.42 3.49
N GLY A 36 -1.86 6.05 4.25
CA GLY A 36 -2.16 7.48 4.17
C GLY A 36 -1.24 8.30 5.06
N ALA A 37 -0.53 9.29 4.53
CA ALA A 37 0.31 10.22 5.30
C ALA A 37 0.97 11.29 4.41
N PRO A 38 1.56 12.36 4.99
CA PRO A 38 2.44 13.27 4.28
C PRO A 38 3.72 12.58 3.77
N THR A 39 4.39 13.22 2.80
CA THR A 39 5.72 12.79 2.33
C THR A 39 6.77 12.85 3.45
N GLY A 40 7.76 11.96 3.38
CA GLY A 40 8.91 11.97 4.30
C GLY A 40 8.71 11.26 5.65
N VAL A 41 7.57 10.61 5.90
CA VAL A 41 7.33 9.88 7.17
C VAL A 41 7.87 8.44 7.21
N GLY A 42 8.55 7.99 6.14
CA GLY A 42 9.21 6.67 6.12
C GLY A 42 8.35 5.50 5.62
N LYS A 43 7.23 5.74 4.94
CA LYS A 43 6.36 4.67 4.39
C LYS A 43 7.14 3.62 3.60
N THR A 44 7.98 4.07 2.66
CA THR A 44 8.82 3.19 1.84
C THR A 44 9.77 2.34 2.69
N TYR A 45 10.32 2.89 3.78
CA TYR A 45 11.17 2.15 4.70
C TYR A 45 10.40 1.05 5.42
N ILE A 46 9.18 1.34 5.88
CA ILE A 46 8.31 0.33 6.49
C ILE A 46 8.01 -0.78 5.49
N VAL A 47 7.69 -0.46 4.24
CA VAL A 47 7.43 -1.47 3.21
C VAL A 47 8.66 -2.33 2.89
N LYS A 48 9.86 -1.76 2.88
CA LYS A 48 11.11 -2.54 2.77
C LYS A 48 11.25 -3.53 3.93
N LYS A 49 10.95 -3.10 5.16
CA LYS A 49 10.97 -3.97 6.34
C LYS A 49 9.87 -5.03 6.31
N LEU A 50 8.70 -4.73 5.74
CA LEU A 50 7.69 -5.75 5.45
C LEU A 50 8.25 -6.81 4.48
N ALA A 51 8.95 -6.40 3.42
CA ALA A 51 9.54 -7.33 2.45
C ALA A 51 10.61 -8.22 3.06
N GLU A 52 11.55 -7.62 3.82
CA GLU A 52 12.58 -8.35 4.55
C GLU A 52 11.97 -9.38 5.51
N PHE A 53 10.93 -8.96 6.25
CA PHE A 53 10.29 -9.84 7.21
C PHE A 53 9.51 -10.99 6.54
N MET A 54 8.69 -10.70 5.54
CA MET A 54 7.78 -11.68 4.93
C MET A 54 8.50 -12.64 3.99
N PHE A 55 9.51 -12.13 3.27
CA PHE A 55 10.15 -12.84 2.16
C PHE A 55 11.67 -12.97 2.32
N GLY A 56 12.23 -12.48 3.43
CA GLY A 56 13.63 -12.70 3.82
C GLY A 56 14.63 -11.70 3.21
N SER A 57 14.19 -10.74 2.40
CA SER A 57 15.05 -9.70 1.82
C SER A 57 14.26 -8.43 1.49
N GLU A 58 14.86 -7.25 1.71
CA GLU A 58 14.33 -5.97 1.21
C GLU A 58 14.21 -5.95 -0.32
N ASP A 59 15.04 -6.73 -1.03
CA ASP A 59 15.01 -6.87 -2.49
C ASP A 59 13.78 -7.62 -3.00
N ALA A 60 13.00 -8.24 -2.10
CA ALA A 60 11.68 -8.78 -2.43
C ALA A 60 10.63 -7.67 -2.62
N MET A 61 10.98 -6.40 -2.38
CA MET A 61 10.12 -5.28 -2.72
C MET A 61 10.20 -4.95 -4.21
N ILE A 62 9.04 -4.94 -4.88
CA ILE A 62 8.85 -4.37 -6.22
C ILE A 62 8.21 -3.00 -6.01
N ARG A 63 8.84 -1.91 -6.46
CA ARG A 63 8.31 -0.56 -6.33
C ARG A 63 7.90 -0.01 -7.69
N LEU A 64 6.70 0.56 -7.76
CA LEU A 64 6.18 1.27 -8.91
C LEU A 64 5.70 2.65 -8.45
N ASP A 65 6.20 3.71 -9.09
CA ASP A 65 5.73 5.08 -8.87
C ASP A 65 4.51 5.33 -9.77
N MET A 66 3.35 5.58 -9.16
CA MET A 66 2.10 5.76 -9.89
C MET A 66 2.03 7.07 -10.67
N SER A 67 2.92 8.03 -10.39
CA SER A 67 3.10 9.22 -11.22
C SER A 67 3.60 8.88 -12.63
N GLU A 68 4.29 7.75 -12.83
CA GLU A 68 4.68 7.28 -14.17
C GLU A 68 3.51 6.70 -14.98
N PHE A 69 2.35 6.49 -14.35
CA PHE A 69 1.16 5.87 -14.93
C PHE A 69 -0.06 6.81 -14.90
N MET A 70 0.18 8.13 -14.86
CA MET A 70 -0.86 9.16 -14.95
C MET A 70 -1.58 9.16 -16.29
N GLU A 71 -0.87 8.78 -17.35
CA GLU A 71 -1.37 8.81 -18.71
C GLU A 71 -1.87 7.44 -19.17
N ARG A 72 -2.98 7.43 -19.92
CA ARG A 72 -3.64 6.21 -20.39
C ARG A 72 -2.69 5.24 -21.09
N HIS A 73 -1.84 5.76 -21.98
CA HIS A 73 -0.91 4.94 -22.75
C HIS A 73 0.20 4.34 -21.88
N ALA A 74 0.56 4.99 -20.76
CA ALA A 74 1.56 4.48 -19.84
C ALA A 74 1.05 3.28 -19.05
N VAL A 75 -0.26 3.18 -18.79
CA VAL A 75 -0.90 2.05 -18.08
C VAL A 75 -0.62 0.72 -18.78
N ALA A 76 -0.60 0.71 -20.12
CA ALA A 76 -0.28 -0.49 -20.90
C ALA A 76 1.10 -1.05 -20.55
N ARG A 77 2.07 -0.23 -20.10
CA ARG A 77 3.39 -0.71 -19.66
C ARG A 77 3.32 -1.59 -18.41
N LEU A 78 2.27 -1.53 -17.59
CA LEU A 78 2.13 -2.41 -16.42
C LEU A 78 1.93 -3.88 -16.81
N VAL A 79 1.14 -4.12 -17.86
CA VAL A 79 0.71 -5.46 -18.31
C VAL A 79 1.31 -5.88 -19.65
N GLY A 80 1.96 -4.94 -20.34
CA GLY A 80 2.52 -5.08 -21.68
C GLY A 80 1.63 -4.40 -22.72
N ALA A 81 2.24 -3.79 -23.73
CA ALA A 81 1.48 -3.26 -24.86
C ALA A 81 0.75 -4.41 -25.59
N PRO A 82 -0.40 -4.16 -26.23
CA PRO A 82 -1.11 -5.17 -27.01
C PRO A 82 -0.37 -5.51 -28.33
N PRO A 83 -0.68 -6.66 -28.98
CA PRO A 83 -0.09 -7.02 -30.27
C PRO A 83 -0.23 -5.91 -31.31
N GLY A 84 0.85 -5.56 -32.00
CA GLY A 84 0.88 -4.49 -33.01
C GLY A 84 1.23 -3.09 -32.49
N TYR A 85 1.48 -2.93 -31.17
CA TYR A 85 1.92 -1.67 -30.58
C TYR A 85 3.40 -1.71 -30.18
N ILE A 86 4.04 -0.54 -30.14
CA ILE A 86 5.43 -0.39 -29.65
C ILE A 86 5.51 -0.87 -28.20
N GLY A 87 6.52 -1.68 -27.88
CA GLY A 87 6.71 -2.26 -26.55
C GLY A 87 5.97 -3.59 -26.31
N TYR A 88 5.34 -4.18 -27.34
CA TYR A 88 4.72 -5.52 -27.22
C TYR A 88 5.72 -6.56 -26.74
N ASP A 89 6.96 -6.53 -27.25
CA ASP A 89 7.97 -7.52 -26.92
C ASP A 89 8.55 -7.37 -25.50
N GLU A 90 8.49 -6.18 -24.92
CA GLU A 90 9.07 -5.85 -23.60
C GLU A 90 8.33 -6.50 -22.43
N GLY A 91 7.06 -6.89 -22.63
CA GLY A 91 6.20 -7.41 -21.56
C GLY A 91 5.74 -6.32 -20.59
N GLY A 92 4.94 -6.70 -19.58
CA GLY A 92 4.48 -5.76 -18.57
C GLY A 92 5.47 -5.62 -17.43
N GLN A 93 5.71 -4.39 -16.98
CA GLN A 93 6.60 -4.11 -15.86
C GLN A 93 6.14 -4.82 -14.59
N LEU A 94 4.84 -4.77 -14.27
CA LEU A 94 4.29 -5.42 -13.09
C LEU A 94 4.24 -6.94 -13.29
N THR A 95 3.71 -7.39 -14.43
CA THR A 95 3.52 -8.82 -14.71
C THR A 95 4.85 -9.56 -14.79
N GLU A 96 5.87 -9.02 -15.47
CA GLU A 96 7.20 -9.63 -15.53
C GLU A 96 7.95 -9.56 -14.19
N ALA A 97 7.80 -8.47 -13.42
CA ALA A 97 8.42 -8.38 -12.10
C ALA A 97 7.89 -9.47 -11.15
N VAL A 98 6.57 -9.68 -11.10
CA VAL A 98 5.95 -10.72 -10.27
C VAL A 98 6.22 -12.13 -10.80
N ARG A 99 6.31 -12.33 -12.11
CA ARG A 99 6.75 -13.60 -12.69
C ARG A 99 8.18 -13.96 -12.27
N ARG A 100 9.08 -12.98 -12.18
CA ARG A 100 10.47 -13.18 -11.72
C ARG A 100 10.58 -13.33 -10.20
N LYS A 101 9.73 -12.63 -9.45
CA LYS A 101 9.70 -12.62 -7.98
C LYS A 101 8.26 -12.85 -7.48
N SER A 102 7.82 -14.10 -7.49
CA SER A 102 6.44 -14.45 -7.12
C SER A 102 6.14 -14.32 -5.63
N TYR A 103 7.18 -14.19 -4.79
CA TYR A 103 7.10 -13.87 -3.37
C TYR A 103 7.67 -12.46 -3.18
N SER A 104 6.79 -11.46 -3.10
CA SER A 104 7.20 -10.06 -3.13
C SER A 104 6.21 -9.15 -2.41
N VAL A 105 6.72 -8.02 -1.91
CA VAL A 105 5.86 -6.89 -1.54
C VAL A 105 5.84 -5.91 -2.71
N ILE A 106 4.67 -5.62 -3.24
CA ILE A 106 4.48 -4.66 -4.33
C ILE A 106 4.10 -3.32 -3.69
N LEU A 107 4.98 -2.34 -3.81
CA LEU A 107 4.74 -0.97 -3.40
C LEU A 107 4.23 -0.15 -4.58
N LEU A 108 2.98 0.30 -4.50
CA LEU A 108 2.39 1.27 -5.41
C LEU A 108 2.44 2.65 -4.74
N ASP A 109 3.44 3.44 -5.09
CA ASP A 109 3.71 4.73 -4.46
C ASP A 109 2.88 5.84 -5.11
N GLU A 110 2.35 6.77 -4.32
CA GLU A 110 1.51 7.90 -4.78
C GLU A 110 0.28 7.46 -5.60
N ILE A 111 -0.47 6.48 -5.09
CA ILE A 111 -1.57 5.83 -5.83
C ILE A 111 -2.66 6.81 -6.30
N GLU A 112 -2.82 7.97 -5.65
CA GLU A 112 -3.72 9.04 -6.09
C GLU A 112 -3.34 9.68 -7.44
N LYS A 113 -2.11 9.44 -7.92
CA LYS A 113 -1.63 9.95 -9.21
C LYS A 113 -1.94 9.00 -10.36
N ALA A 114 -2.24 7.73 -10.07
CA ALA A 114 -2.48 6.74 -11.11
C ALA A 114 -3.67 7.10 -12.02
N HIS A 115 -3.55 6.79 -13.30
CA HIS A 115 -4.69 6.83 -14.21
C HIS A 115 -5.80 5.85 -13.73
N PRO A 116 -7.10 6.18 -13.89
CA PRO A 116 -8.18 5.32 -13.41
C PRO A 116 -8.16 3.86 -13.90
N GLU A 117 -7.62 3.59 -15.09
CA GLU A 117 -7.49 2.22 -15.63
C GLU A 117 -6.53 1.34 -14.78
N VAL A 118 -5.62 1.92 -13.99
CA VAL A 118 -4.78 1.16 -13.05
C VAL A 118 -5.65 0.48 -11.98
N PHE A 119 -6.69 1.15 -11.48
CA PHE A 119 -7.58 0.57 -10.46
C PHE A 119 -8.34 -0.65 -10.98
N ASN A 120 -8.69 -0.68 -12.26
CA ASN A 120 -9.34 -1.85 -12.86
C ASN A 120 -8.41 -3.07 -12.88
N ILE A 121 -7.12 -2.85 -13.17
CA ILE A 121 -6.10 -3.89 -13.11
C ILE A 121 -5.94 -4.39 -11.67
N LEU A 122 -5.90 -3.48 -10.69
CA LEU A 122 -5.79 -3.84 -9.28
C LEU A 122 -7.02 -4.60 -8.77
N LEU A 123 -8.23 -4.19 -9.15
CA LEU A 123 -9.46 -4.92 -8.83
C LEU A 123 -9.42 -6.34 -9.38
N GLN A 124 -8.95 -6.54 -10.61
CA GLN A 124 -8.77 -7.88 -11.17
C GLN A 124 -7.78 -8.71 -10.32
N ILE A 125 -6.66 -8.12 -9.91
CA ILE A 125 -5.69 -8.79 -9.04
C ILE A 125 -6.33 -9.16 -7.70
N PHE A 126 -7.07 -8.25 -7.07
CA PHE A 126 -7.69 -8.47 -5.76
C PHE A 126 -8.81 -9.51 -5.79
N ASP A 127 -9.54 -9.59 -6.90
CA ASP A 127 -10.68 -10.50 -7.05
C ASP A 127 -10.22 -11.92 -7.43
N ASP A 128 -9.33 -12.03 -8.41
CA ASP A 128 -8.93 -13.32 -9.00
C ASP A 128 -7.60 -13.87 -8.45
N GLY A 129 -6.81 -13.04 -7.75
CA GLY A 129 -5.45 -13.36 -7.33
C GLY A 129 -4.46 -13.53 -8.48
N HIS A 130 -4.86 -13.19 -9.71
CA HIS A 130 -4.04 -13.33 -10.91
C HIS A 130 -4.33 -12.22 -11.90
N LEU A 131 -3.36 -11.94 -12.78
CA LEU A 131 -3.50 -11.01 -13.89
C LEU A 131 -3.01 -11.66 -15.17
N THR A 132 -3.72 -11.46 -16.27
CA THR A 132 -3.29 -11.92 -17.59
C THR A 132 -2.57 -10.80 -18.32
N ASP A 133 -1.33 -11.05 -18.77
CA ASP A 133 -0.56 -10.07 -19.54
C ASP A 133 -1.06 -9.95 -20.99
N SER A 134 -0.53 -8.98 -21.74
CA SER A 134 -0.91 -8.77 -23.15
C SER A 134 -0.49 -9.90 -24.11
N LYS A 135 0.31 -10.86 -23.63
CA LYS A 135 0.73 -12.07 -24.34
C LYS A 135 -0.11 -13.30 -23.93
N GLY A 136 -1.15 -13.11 -23.13
CA GLY A 136 -2.05 -14.17 -22.68
C GLY A 136 -1.50 -15.02 -21.53
N ARG A 137 -0.42 -14.61 -20.87
CA ARG A 137 0.17 -15.35 -19.75
C ARG A 137 -0.50 -14.95 -18.46
N LYS A 138 -0.96 -15.95 -17.70
CA LYS A 138 -1.52 -15.75 -16.36
C LYS A 138 -0.40 -15.64 -15.32
N VAL A 139 -0.37 -14.53 -14.60
CA VAL A 139 0.60 -14.24 -13.53
C VAL A 139 -0.11 -14.34 -12.18
N ASP A 140 0.49 -15.06 -11.24
CA ASP A 140 -0.09 -15.32 -9.91
C ASP A 140 0.40 -14.29 -8.88
N PHE A 141 -0.55 -13.62 -8.21
CA PHE A 141 -0.32 -12.60 -7.20
C PHE A 141 -0.65 -13.09 -5.78
N ARG A 142 -1.09 -14.33 -5.59
CA ARG A 142 -1.54 -14.85 -4.28
C ARG A 142 -0.44 -14.87 -3.22
N ASN A 143 0.83 -14.96 -3.65
CA ASN A 143 2.00 -14.90 -2.77
C ASN A 143 2.63 -13.50 -2.68
N THR A 144 1.89 -12.46 -3.09
CA THR A 144 2.33 -11.07 -3.02
C THR A 144 1.53 -10.29 -1.99
N LEU A 145 2.19 -9.34 -1.31
CA LEU A 145 1.51 -8.31 -0.52
C LEU A 145 1.50 -7.03 -1.33
N ILE A 146 0.33 -6.45 -1.59
CA ILE A 146 0.22 -5.15 -2.25
C ILE A 146 0.08 -4.07 -1.18
N VAL A 147 0.98 -3.08 -1.22
CA VAL A 147 0.95 -1.91 -0.36
C VAL A 147 0.86 -0.67 -1.23
N MET A 148 -0.13 0.17 -0.96
CA MET A 148 -0.34 1.44 -1.62
C MET A 148 0.01 2.57 -0.67
N THR A 149 0.69 3.61 -1.14
CA THR A 149 0.87 4.84 -0.37
C THR A 149 0.08 5.97 -1.01
N SER A 150 -0.42 6.88 -0.18
CA SER A 150 -1.07 8.08 -0.68
C SER A 150 -0.79 9.31 0.17
N ASN A 151 -0.68 10.46 -0.49
CA ASN A 151 -0.60 11.76 0.16
C ASN A 151 -1.98 12.44 0.33
N ILE A 152 -3.08 11.75 -0.01
CA ILE A 152 -4.44 12.23 0.27
C ILE A 152 -4.60 12.54 1.76
N GLY A 153 -5.24 13.68 2.07
CA GLY A 153 -5.46 14.12 3.45
C GLY A 153 -4.19 14.59 4.18
N SER A 154 -3.04 14.70 3.51
CA SER A 154 -1.79 15.14 4.15
C SER A 154 -1.84 16.54 4.75
N ASP A 155 -2.63 17.45 4.16
CA ASP A 155 -2.83 18.80 4.72
C ASP A 155 -3.62 18.77 6.03
N LEU A 156 -4.60 17.87 6.15
CA LEU A 156 -5.36 17.66 7.39
C LEU A 156 -4.45 17.15 8.51
N ILE A 157 -3.53 16.23 8.18
CA ILE A 157 -2.50 15.72 9.10
C ILE A 157 -1.56 16.85 9.56
N ARG A 158 -1.22 17.79 8.66
CA ARG A 158 -0.37 18.95 9.00
C ARG A 158 -1.09 19.96 9.90
N GLN A 159 -2.37 20.22 9.65
CA GLN A 159 -3.19 21.16 10.42
C GLN A 159 -3.51 20.63 11.82
N ASP A 160 -3.85 19.35 11.95
CA ASP A 160 -4.13 18.76 13.27
C ASP A 160 -2.88 18.79 14.18
N ARG A 161 -1.67 18.69 13.60
CA ARG A 161 -0.42 18.91 14.33
C ARG A 161 -0.29 20.33 14.90
N SER A 162 -0.59 21.37 14.12
CA SER A 162 -0.47 22.75 14.62
C SER A 162 -1.46 23.01 15.76
N LEU A 163 -2.65 22.41 15.68
CA LEU A 163 -3.66 22.45 16.73
C LEU A 163 -3.27 21.62 17.95
N GLY A 164 -2.73 20.40 17.78
CA GLY A 164 -2.32 19.50 18.87
C GLY A 164 -1.12 20.00 19.68
N PHE A 165 -0.22 20.81 19.10
CA PHE A 165 0.83 21.51 19.86
C PHE A 165 0.26 22.64 20.73
N ASN A 166 -0.81 23.31 20.28
CA ASN A 166 -1.46 24.39 21.02
C ASN A 166 -2.46 23.86 22.07
N ALA A 167 -3.17 22.77 21.77
CA ALA A 167 -4.18 22.15 22.63
C ALA A 167 -3.61 21.45 23.87
N ARG A 168 -2.31 21.13 23.91
CA ARG A 168 -1.62 20.69 25.15
C ARG A 168 -1.70 21.73 26.27
N THR A 169 -2.07 22.97 25.96
CA THR A 169 -2.17 24.09 26.90
C THR A 169 -3.58 24.26 27.49
N GLU A 170 -4.63 23.71 26.86
CA GLU A 170 -6.02 23.94 27.25
C GLU A 170 -6.84 22.62 27.22
N GLY A 171 -6.89 21.93 28.37
CA GLY A 171 -7.98 21.01 28.71
C GLY A 171 -8.13 19.73 27.88
N ALA A 172 -7.47 18.66 28.31
CA ALA A 172 -7.93 17.25 28.27
C ALA A 172 -8.69 16.77 27.01
N GLN A 173 -8.05 16.80 25.83
CA GLN A 173 -8.30 15.78 24.82
C GLN A 173 -7.20 14.72 24.92
N THR A 174 -7.56 13.45 24.96
CA THR A 174 -6.56 12.37 24.94
C THR A 174 -5.91 12.31 23.56
N GLU A 175 -4.61 12.01 23.50
CA GLU A 175 -3.86 11.88 22.23
C GLU A 175 -4.53 10.89 21.27
N GLN A 176 -5.21 9.88 21.83
CA GLN A 176 -6.00 8.91 21.09
C GLN A 176 -7.24 9.51 20.41
N GLU A 177 -7.95 10.43 21.05
CA GLU A 177 -9.13 11.08 20.47
C GLU A 177 -8.75 12.02 19.33
N ALA A 178 -7.64 12.74 19.47
CA ALA A 178 -7.08 13.56 18.41
C ALA A 178 -6.66 12.70 17.20
N TYR A 179 -5.93 11.62 17.45
CA TYR A 179 -5.55 10.65 16.41
C TYR A 179 -6.78 10.07 15.68
N ASN A 180 -7.80 9.63 16.42
CA ASN A 180 -9.00 9.06 15.83
C ASN A 180 -9.75 10.08 14.95
N ARG A 181 -9.83 11.34 15.38
CA ARG A 181 -10.44 12.42 14.60
C ARG A 181 -9.67 12.66 13.30
N MET A 182 -8.34 12.80 13.38
CA MET A 182 -7.48 12.95 12.21
C MET A 182 -7.61 11.75 11.26
N LYS A 183 -7.60 10.51 11.80
CA LYS A 183 -7.74 9.28 11.01
C LYS A 183 -9.07 9.30 10.24
N ASN A 184 -10.17 9.65 10.90
CA ASN A 184 -11.48 9.73 10.27
C ASN A 184 -11.51 10.78 9.14
N ASN A 185 -10.94 11.97 9.36
CA ASN A 185 -10.90 13.01 8.34
C ASN A 185 -10.10 12.56 7.10
N VAL A 186 -8.96 11.90 7.29
CA VAL A 186 -8.16 11.34 6.18
C VAL A 186 -8.93 10.24 5.46
N LEU A 187 -9.61 9.35 6.19
CA LEU A 187 -10.43 8.30 5.61
C LEU A 187 -11.59 8.86 4.77
N ASP A 188 -12.17 9.99 5.17
CA ASP A 188 -13.24 10.61 4.42
C ASP A 188 -12.74 11.21 3.10
N GLU A 189 -11.56 11.84 3.08
CA GLU A 189 -10.91 12.26 1.83
C GLU A 189 -10.58 11.07 0.91
N VAL A 190 -10.11 9.97 1.48
CA VAL A 190 -9.86 8.71 0.74
C VAL A 190 -11.16 8.17 0.13
N LYS A 191 -12.28 8.20 0.85
CA LYS A 191 -13.60 7.78 0.34
C LYS A 191 -14.15 8.69 -0.76
N VAL A 192 -13.82 9.98 -0.74
CA VAL A 192 -14.20 10.91 -1.81
C VAL A 192 -13.41 10.61 -3.07
N PHE A 193 -12.12 10.27 -2.94
CA PHE A 193 -11.24 10.00 -4.07
C PHE A 193 -11.45 8.63 -4.70
N PHE A 194 -11.45 7.56 -3.90
CA PHE A 194 -11.56 6.19 -4.41
C PHE A 194 -13.02 5.73 -4.46
N ARG A 195 -13.32 4.94 -5.49
CA ARG A 195 -14.64 4.35 -5.63
C ARG A 195 -14.87 3.29 -4.53
N PRO A 196 -16.11 3.12 -4.04
CA PRO A 196 -16.41 2.14 -3.00
C PRO A 196 -15.99 0.72 -3.35
N GLU A 197 -16.10 0.29 -4.62
CA GLU A 197 -15.66 -1.06 -5.02
C GLU A 197 -14.18 -1.30 -4.75
N PHE A 198 -13.33 -0.28 -4.91
CA PHE A 198 -11.90 -0.39 -4.65
C PHE A 198 -11.62 -0.45 -3.15
N LEU A 199 -12.24 0.43 -2.37
CA LEU A 199 -12.05 0.48 -0.92
C LEU A 199 -12.57 -0.78 -0.22
N ASN A 200 -13.64 -1.39 -0.73
CA ASN A 200 -14.17 -2.66 -0.22
C ASN A 200 -13.19 -3.83 -0.38
N ARG A 201 -12.13 -3.69 -1.20
CA ARG A 201 -11.06 -4.69 -1.37
C ARG A 201 -9.82 -4.40 -0.52
N VAL A 202 -9.79 -3.26 0.18
CA VAL A 202 -8.65 -2.83 0.99
C VAL A 202 -9.03 -2.92 2.47
N ASP A 203 -8.41 -3.83 3.19
CA ASP A 203 -8.78 -4.13 4.59
C ASP A 203 -8.14 -3.18 5.61
N GLY A 204 -6.88 -2.77 5.38
CA GLY A 204 -6.09 -1.99 6.34
C GLY A 204 -5.68 -0.63 5.81
N THR A 205 -6.36 0.43 6.23
CA THR A 205 -5.84 1.80 6.08
C THR A 205 -5.05 2.21 7.32
N VAL A 206 -3.74 2.32 7.16
CA VAL A 206 -2.83 2.86 8.17
C VAL A 206 -2.60 4.33 7.88
N VAL A 207 -2.98 5.18 8.83
CA VAL A 207 -2.69 6.62 8.76
C VAL A 207 -1.45 6.89 9.59
N PHE A 208 -0.35 7.24 8.92
CA PHE A 208 0.89 7.63 9.60
C PHE A 208 0.84 9.11 9.93
N HIS A 209 1.33 9.46 11.11
CA HIS A 209 1.65 10.83 11.47
C HIS A 209 3.17 11.02 11.40
N ALA A 210 3.63 12.27 11.31
CA ALA A 210 5.05 12.56 11.43
C ALA A 210 5.54 12.05 12.81
N LEU A 211 6.66 11.33 12.83
CA LEU A 211 7.26 10.83 14.07
C LEU A 211 7.46 12.00 15.05
N SER A 212 6.99 11.85 16.28
CA SER A 212 7.34 12.79 17.34
C SER A 212 8.83 12.64 17.66
N ARG A 213 9.48 13.70 18.19
CA ARG A 213 10.91 13.63 18.59
C ARG A 213 11.19 12.51 19.61
N GLU A 214 10.17 12.06 20.33
CA GLU A 214 10.29 10.94 21.28
C GLU A 214 10.29 9.58 20.59
N GLN A 215 9.62 9.43 19.45
CA GLN A 215 9.63 8.19 18.65
C GLN A 215 10.94 7.97 17.87
N TRP A 216 11.83 8.97 17.81
CA TRP A 216 13.17 8.83 17.21
C TRP A 216 14.18 8.07 18.09
N LYS A 217 13.86 7.80 19.36
CA LYS A 217 14.83 7.32 20.35
C LYS A 217 14.76 5.82 20.70
N THR A 218 14.10 5.00 19.88
CA THR A 218 14.04 3.53 20.12
C THR A 218 14.60 2.79 18.92
#